data_AF-A0A434MSP6-F1
#
_entry.id   AF-A0A434MSP6-F1
#
_cell.length_a   1.000
_cell.length_b   1.000
_cell.length_c   1.000
_cell.angle_alpha   90.00
_cell.angle_beta   90.00
_cell.angle_gamma   90.00
#
_symmetry.space_group_name_H-M   'P 1'
#
loop_
_entity.id
_entity.type
_entity.pdbx_description
1 polymer ?
#
loop_
_entity_poly.entity_id
_entity_poly.type
_entity_poly.pdbx_seq_one_letter_code
_entity_poly.pdbx_strand_id
1 'polypeptide(L)'
;ANVKLCVGVERLDYTKGILDRFHALDELFTRYPEWVGKVVFLQVAAPSRGSLPAYQQLHDECLRYAEELNQRYGTNDYSPLLMVAEHHSQEQVYEIYRAADICMVTSLHDGMNLVAKEFVAARDDEQGVLLLSTFAGASRELLEALIVNPYDTAMTSEALLQALTMTPEEQRERMRPMREMVRDNNVYRWAGSMLLDAARLRKRGDLDRVTGNGERPSNNNVISMFERTRKAVS
;
A
#
# COMPACT_ATOMS: atom_id res chain seq x y z
N ALA A 1 -12.32 27.14 7.69
CA ALA A 1 -13.08 26.17 6.87
C ALA A 1 -12.80 24.78 7.42
N ASN A 2 -13.75 23.84 7.35
CA ASN A 2 -13.51 22.45 7.74
C ASN A 2 -12.77 21.74 6.58
N VAL A 3 -11.43 21.85 6.58
CA VAL A 3 -10.55 21.27 5.56
C VAL A 3 -10.43 19.77 5.80
N LYS A 4 -10.59 18.97 4.76
CA LYS A 4 -10.40 17.52 4.78
C LYS A 4 -8.94 17.17 4.64
N LEU A 5 -8.45 16.29 5.51
CA LEU A 5 -7.06 15.82 5.48
C LEU A 5 -6.98 14.45 4.80
N CYS A 6 -6.33 14.42 3.64
CA CYS A 6 -5.92 13.19 2.96
C CYS A 6 -4.48 12.87 3.33
N VAL A 7 -4.14 11.59 3.51
CA VAL A 7 -2.79 11.16 3.86
C VAL A 7 -2.29 10.02 2.99
N GLY A 8 -1.01 10.07 2.64
CA GLY A 8 -0.24 8.96 2.12
C GLY A 8 1.00 8.78 2.99
N VAL A 9 1.23 7.59 3.52
CA VAL A 9 2.36 7.32 4.41
C VAL A 9 3.11 6.11 3.90
N GLU A 10 4.33 6.29 3.41
CA GLU A 10 5.15 5.19 2.94
C GLU A 10 6.62 5.58 2.79
N ARG A 11 7.45 4.61 2.39
CA ARG A 11 8.81 4.90 1.95
C ARG A 11 8.76 5.52 0.57
N LEU A 12 9.68 6.43 0.29
CA LEU A 12 9.89 6.92 -1.06
C LEU A 12 10.40 5.76 -1.95
N ASP A 13 9.52 5.21 -2.78
CA ASP A 13 9.79 4.04 -3.62
C ASP A 13 8.87 4.05 -4.85
N TYR A 14 9.40 3.71 -6.02
CA TYR A 14 8.66 3.80 -7.29
C TYR A 14 7.48 2.82 -7.39
N THR A 15 7.44 1.79 -6.54
CA THR A 15 6.31 0.84 -6.49
C THR A 15 5.08 1.41 -5.78
N LYS A 16 5.21 2.57 -5.14
CA LYS A 16 4.21 3.12 -4.23
C LYS A 16 3.18 4.05 -4.86
N GLY A 17 3.40 4.46 -6.11
CA GLY A 17 2.44 5.26 -6.86
C GLY A 17 2.18 6.63 -6.22
N ILE A 18 3.24 7.28 -5.71
CA ILE A 18 3.14 8.62 -5.08
C ILE A 18 2.76 9.66 -6.13
N LEU A 19 3.37 9.62 -7.32
CA LEU A 19 3.03 10.53 -8.42
C LEU A 19 1.61 10.29 -8.93
N ASP A 20 1.20 9.04 -9.11
CA ASP A 20 -0.17 8.67 -9.53
C ASP A 20 -1.22 9.25 -8.57
N ARG A 21 -0.89 9.29 -7.28
CA ARG A 21 -1.71 9.91 -6.25
C ARG A 21 -1.81 11.42 -6.41
N PHE A 22 -0.71 12.09 -6.71
CA PHE A 22 -0.70 13.53 -6.96
C PHE A 22 -1.48 13.89 -8.23
N HIS A 23 -1.37 13.06 -9.27
CA HIS A 23 -2.19 13.20 -10.47
C HIS A 23 -3.68 13.03 -10.16
N ALA A 24 -4.07 12.08 -9.31
CA ALA A 24 -5.47 11.92 -8.91
C ALA A 24 -6.00 13.13 -8.12
N LEU A 25 -5.15 13.78 -7.31
CA LEU A 25 -5.50 15.03 -6.63
C LEU A 25 -5.64 16.20 -7.61
N ASP A 26 -4.73 16.33 -8.57
CA ASP A 26 -4.81 17.35 -9.64
C ASP A 26 -6.06 17.17 -10.50
N GLU A 27 -6.39 15.93 -10.85
CA GLU A 27 -7.60 15.57 -11.58
C GLU A 27 -8.87 15.93 -10.79
N LEU A 28 -8.89 15.68 -9.47
CA LEU A 28 -9.99 16.09 -8.60
C LEU A 28 -10.19 17.61 -8.67
N PHE A 29 -9.13 18.40 -8.53
CA PHE A 29 -9.25 19.86 -8.56
C PHE A 29 -9.60 20.41 -9.94
N THR A 30 -9.14 19.75 -11.00
CA THR A 30 -9.49 20.10 -12.37
C THR A 30 -10.97 19.87 -12.65
N ARG A 31 -11.51 18.72 -12.21
CA ARG A 31 -12.90 18.32 -12.47
C ARG A 31 -13.90 18.90 -11.48
N TYR A 32 -13.46 19.14 -10.25
CA TYR A 32 -14.28 19.64 -9.15
C TYR A 32 -13.57 20.80 -8.42
N PRO A 33 -13.44 21.98 -9.07
CA PRO A 33 -12.73 23.13 -8.51
C PRO A 33 -13.25 23.60 -7.15
N GLU A 34 -14.50 23.27 -6.79
CA GLU A 34 -15.09 23.58 -5.49
C GLU A 34 -14.38 22.91 -4.29
N TRP A 35 -13.53 21.91 -4.52
CA TRP A 35 -12.70 21.26 -3.49
C TRP A 35 -11.36 21.96 -3.24
N VAL A 36 -10.93 22.87 -4.12
CA VAL A 36 -9.76 23.71 -3.88
C VAL A 36 -10.02 24.57 -2.62
N GLY A 37 -9.06 24.54 -1.68
CA GLY A 37 -9.19 25.21 -0.38
C GLY A 37 -9.98 24.41 0.66
N LYS A 38 -10.49 23.22 0.32
CA LYS A 38 -11.24 22.33 1.23
C LYS A 38 -10.57 20.98 1.44
N VAL A 39 -9.49 20.68 0.73
CA VAL A 39 -8.74 19.42 0.84
C VAL A 39 -7.25 19.74 0.97
N VAL A 40 -6.57 19.12 1.92
CA VAL A 40 -5.11 19.11 2.00
C VAL A 40 -4.63 17.68 1.96
N PHE A 41 -3.61 17.42 1.16
CA PHE A 41 -2.94 16.13 1.08
C PHE A 41 -1.59 16.19 1.79
N LEU A 42 -1.40 15.35 2.80
CA LEU A 42 -0.12 15.14 3.48
C LEU A 42 0.52 13.84 3.00
N GLN A 43 1.62 13.97 2.27
CA GLN A 43 2.47 12.85 1.88
C GLN A 43 3.65 12.74 2.84
N VAL A 44 3.65 11.72 3.70
CA VAL A 44 4.85 11.31 4.44
C VAL A 44 5.60 10.29 3.59
N ALA A 45 6.82 10.65 3.20
CA ALA A 45 7.67 9.86 2.32
C ALA A 45 9.04 9.61 2.97
N ALA A 46 9.13 8.58 3.82
CA ALA A 46 10.38 8.26 4.50
C ALA A 46 11.50 7.97 3.48
N PRO A 47 12.66 8.66 3.54
CA PRO A 47 13.74 8.44 2.59
C PRO A 47 14.22 6.99 2.58
N SER A 48 14.36 6.41 1.39
CA SER A 48 14.78 5.02 1.22
C SER A 48 15.72 4.93 0.03
N ARG A 49 16.83 4.18 0.19
CA ARG A 49 17.78 3.86 -0.89
C ARG A 49 18.26 5.08 -1.71
N GLY A 50 18.44 6.22 -1.04
CA GLY A 50 18.71 7.52 -1.67
C GLY A 50 20.03 7.63 -2.46
N SER A 51 20.89 6.62 -2.44
CA SER A 51 22.08 6.54 -3.29
C SER A 51 21.80 6.00 -4.70
N LEU A 52 20.61 5.43 -4.93
CA LEU A 52 20.23 4.87 -6.22
C LEU A 52 19.61 5.97 -7.12
N PRO A 53 20.08 6.15 -8.36
CA PRO A 53 19.60 7.21 -9.25
C PRO A 53 18.08 7.23 -9.44
N ALA A 54 17.44 6.05 -9.56
CA ALA A 54 15.99 5.95 -9.72
C ALA A 54 15.20 6.50 -8.52
N TYR A 55 15.73 6.36 -7.30
CA TYR A 55 15.08 6.88 -6.09
C TYR A 55 15.27 8.40 -5.97
N GLN A 56 16.42 8.93 -6.39
CA GLN A 56 16.66 10.38 -6.45
C GLN A 56 15.76 11.04 -7.50
N GLN A 57 15.68 10.45 -8.70
CA GLN A 57 14.79 10.95 -9.77
C GLN A 57 13.33 10.99 -9.32
N LEU A 58 12.84 9.92 -8.69
CA LEU A 58 11.49 9.91 -8.14
C LEU A 58 11.29 10.98 -7.06
N HIS A 59 12.28 11.18 -6.17
CA HIS A 59 12.22 12.22 -5.15
C HIS A 59 12.03 13.60 -5.77
N ASP A 60 12.90 13.94 -6.72
CA ASP A 60 12.93 15.25 -7.36
C ASP A 60 11.67 15.48 -8.20
N GLU A 61 11.16 14.43 -8.86
CA GLU A 61 9.91 14.48 -9.60
C GLU A 61 8.71 14.72 -8.68
N CYS A 62 8.63 14.02 -7.55
CA CYS A 62 7.59 14.23 -6.55
C CYS A 62 7.61 15.66 -5.98
N LEU A 63 8.79 16.18 -5.64
CA LEU A 63 8.93 17.54 -5.12
C LEU A 63 8.52 18.59 -6.16
N ARG A 64 9.02 18.44 -7.40
CA ARG A 64 8.66 19.35 -8.49
C ARG A 64 7.15 19.33 -8.75
N TYR A 65 6.54 18.15 -8.80
CA TYR A 65 5.10 18.04 -9.04
C TYR A 65 4.29 18.64 -7.87
N ALA A 66 4.72 18.41 -6.63
CA ALA A 66 4.08 19.01 -5.47
C ALA A 66 4.15 20.54 -5.51
N GLU A 67 5.29 21.10 -5.90
CA GLU A 67 5.45 22.55 -6.08
C GLU A 67 4.56 23.08 -7.21
N GLU A 68 4.53 22.43 -8.37
CA GLU A 68 3.66 22.82 -9.50
C GLU A 68 2.17 22.80 -9.11
N LEU A 69 1.72 21.77 -8.38
CA LEU A 69 0.34 21.65 -7.90
C LEU A 69 0.03 22.76 -6.88
N ASN A 70 0.94 23.02 -5.94
CA ASN A 70 0.81 24.10 -4.96
C ASN A 70 0.80 25.48 -5.63
N GLN A 71 1.59 25.72 -6.68
CA GLN A 71 1.56 26.98 -7.43
C GLN A 71 0.24 27.18 -8.17
N ARG A 72 -0.35 26.10 -8.71
CA ARG A 72 -1.59 26.15 -9.48
C ARG A 72 -2.83 26.37 -8.61
N TYR A 73 -2.91 25.72 -7.44
CA TYR A 73 -4.13 25.71 -6.62
C TYR A 73 -3.95 26.31 -5.22
N GLY A 74 -2.71 26.56 -4.78
CA GLY A 74 -2.40 27.13 -3.49
C GLY A 74 -2.63 28.64 -3.41
N THR A 75 -2.63 29.15 -2.18
CA THR A 75 -2.61 30.58 -1.86
C THR A 75 -1.62 30.80 -0.71
N ASN A 76 -1.43 32.04 -0.26
CA ASN A 76 -0.50 32.34 0.84
C ASN A 76 -0.82 31.55 2.13
N ASP A 77 -2.10 31.25 2.38
CA ASP A 77 -2.56 30.57 3.60
C ASP A 77 -3.04 29.12 3.34
N TYR A 78 -2.82 28.59 2.14
CA TYR A 78 -3.29 27.26 1.75
C TYR A 78 -2.31 26.57 0.79
N SER A 79 -1.81 25.41 1.20
CA SER A 79 -1.04 24.51 0.35
C SER A 79 -1.81 23.20 0.20
N PRO A 80 -2.29 22.85 -1.01
CA PRO A 80 -3.04 21.61 -1.24
C PRO A 80 -2.22 20.35 -1.01
N LEU A 81 -0.90 20.38 -1.18
CA LEU A 81 -0.04 19.20 -1.07
C LEU A 81 1.20 19.50 -0.24
N LEU A 82 1.29 18.88 0.92
CA LEU A 82 2.45 18.91 1.80
C LEU A 82 3.21 17.58 1.66
N MET A 83 4.43 17.63 1.15
CA MET A 83 5.32 16.47 1.10
C MET A 83 6.38 16.59 2.19
N VAL A 84 6.46 15.57 3.03
CA VAL A 84 7.34 15.50 4.19
C VAL A 84 8.27 14.30 4.02
N ALA A 85 9.53 14.57 3.67
CA ALA A 85 10.54 13.57 3.33
C ALA A 85 11.41 13.18 4.55
N GLU A 86 10.79 12.77 5.65
CA GLU A 86 11.50 12.39 6.89
C GLU A 86 10.92 11.13 7.55
N HIS A 87 11.72 10.53 8.43
CA HIS A 87 11.29 9.38 9.21
C HIS A 87 10.39 9.83 10.36
N HIS A 88 9.26 9.16 10.52
CA HIS A 88 8.34 9.35 11.63
C HIS A 88 8.38 8.13 12.55
N SER A 89 8.25 8.37 13.86
CA SER A 89 8.00 7.31 14.84
C SER A 89 6.61 6.71 14.67
N GLN A 90 6.40 5.53 15.23
CA GLN A 90 5.10 4.85 15.18
C GLN A 90 3.98 5.69 15.82
N GLU A 91 4.28 6.38 16.93
CA GLU A 91 3.33 7.27 17.62
C GLU A 91 2.90 8.44 16.74
N GLN A 92 3.86 9.10 16.06
CA GLN A 92 3.55 10.19 15.13
C GLN A 92 2.73 9.71 13.93
N VAL A 93 3.06 8.54 13.37
CA VAL A 93 2.27 7.95 12.27
C VAL A 93 0.85 7.62 12.72
N TYR A 94 0.67 7.11 13.94
CA TYR A 94 -0.64 6.87 14.51
C TYR A 94 -1.45 8.16 14.65
N GLU A 95 -0.85 9.25 15.15
CA GLU A 95 -1.50 10.56 15.23
C GLU A 95 -1.95 11.07 13.86
N ILE A 96 -1.11 10.90 12.84
CA ILE A 96 -1.46 11.25 11.45
C ILE A 96 -2.67 10.44 10.97
N TYR A 97 -2.72 9.14 11.23
CA TYR A 97 -3.86 8.30 10.86
C TYR A 97 -5.15 8.67 11.61
N ARG A 98 -5.05 9.06 12.89
CA ARG A 98 -6.19 9.53 13.69
C ARG A 98 -6.72 10.88 13.20
N ALA A 99 -5.84 11.75 12.70
CA ALA A 99 -6.21 13.06 12.19
C ALA A 99 -6.76 13.01 10.75
N ALA A 100 -6.37 12.02 9.95
CA ALA A 100 -6.76 11.92 8.55
C ALA A 100 -8.26 11.62 8.38
N ASP A 101 -8.91 12.31 7.44
CA ASP A 101 -10.22 11.90 6.92
C ASP A 101 -10.10 10.74 5.93
N ILE A 102 -9.03 10.74 5.14
CA ILE A 102 -8.84 9.80 4.03
C ILE A 102 -7.40 9.30 4.02
N CYS A 103 -7.20 7.98 3.95
CA CYS A 103 -5.90 7.37 3.70
C CYS A 103 -5.86 6.81 2.28
N MET A 104 -4.85 7.21 1.50
CA MET A 104 -4.67 6.77 0.12
C MET A 104 -3.45 5.84 0.01
N VAL A 105 -3.72 4.58 -0.34
CA VAL A 105 -2.73 3.56 -0.59
C VAL A 105 -2.81 3.15 -2.06
N THR A 106 -2.06 3.83 -2.92
CA THR A 106 -2.13 3.72 -4.39
C THR A 106 -0.97 2.93 -4.98
N SER A 107 -0.44 1.94 -4.25
CA SER A 107 0.73 1.19 -4.71
C SER A 107 0.51 0.52 -6.08
N LEU A 108 1.47 0.67 -6.98
CA LEU A 108 1.48 0.09 -8.32
C LEU A 108 1.69 -1.42 -8.28
N HIS A 109 2.49 -1.89 -7.32
CA HIS A 109 2.69 -3.31 -7.04
C HIS A 109 3.19 -3.49 -5.61
N ASP A 110 2.41 -4.15 -4.75
CA ASP A 110 2.79 -4.35 -3.35
C ASP A 110 2.33 -5.70 -2.82
N GLY A 111 3.27 -6.52 -2.34
CA GLY A 111 2.97 -7.87 -1.85
C GLY A 111 1.99 -7.85 -0.67
N MET A 112 2.15 -6.87 0.22
CA MET A 112 1.21 -6.56 1.30
C MET A 112 1.45 -5.11 1.73
N ASN A 113 0.37 -4.37 1.96
CA ASN A 113 0.47 -2.99 2.44
C ASN A 113 0.01 -2.90 3.90
N LEU A 114 0.98 -2.81 4.82
CA LEU A 114 0.70 -2.73 6.25
C LEU A 114 0.18 -1.35 6.65
N VAL A 115 0.54 -0.29 5.94
CA VAL A 115 0.01 1.07 6.15
C VAL A 115 -1.52 1.08 6.04
N ALA A 116 -2.08 0.37 5.05
CA ALA A 116 -3.53 0.21 4.93
C ALA A 116 -4.15 -0.43 6.19
N LYS A 117 -3.51 -1.48 6.72
CA LYS A 117 -3.97 -2.18 7.94
C LYS A 117 -3.77 -1.33 9.20
N GLU A 118 -2.68 -0.59 9.28
CA GLU A 118 -2.34 0.31 10.39
C GLU A 118 -3.32 1.48 10.47
N PHE A 119 -3.67 2.10 9.33
CA PHE A 119 -4.72 3.11 9.26
C PHE A 119 -6.05 2.55 9.79
N VAL A 120 -6.51 1.41 9.25
CA VAL A 120 -7.74 0.74 9.71
C VAL A 120 -7.68 0.44 11.22
N ALA A 121 -6.56 -0.09 11.70
CA ALA A 121 -6.36 -0.39 13.12
C ALA A 121 -6.38 0.87 14.01
N ALA A 122 -5.92 2.01 13.51
CA ALA A 122 -5.96 3.28 14.23
C ALA A 122 -7.37 3.89 14.34
N ARG A 123 -8.33 3.48 13.50
CA ARG A 123 -9.70 4.02 13.48
C ARG A 123 -10.65 3.40 14.51
N ASP A 124 -10.32 3.46 15.80
CA ASP A 124 -11.20 2.99 16.88
C ASP A 124 -12.52 3.77 17.01
N ASP A 125 -12.57 4.98 16.46
CA ASP A 125 -13.78 5.76 16.20
C ASP A 125 -14.66 5.23 15.06
N GLU A 126 -14.21 4.22 14.31
CA GLU A 126 -14.87 3.68 13.11
C GLU A 126 -15.17 4.78 12.06
N GLN A 127 -14.29 5.77 11.93
CA GLN A 127 -14.43 6.86 10.95
C GLN A 127 -13.25 6.83 9.95
N GLY A 128 -13.35 7.66 8.93
CA GLY A 128 -12.35 7.79 7.87
C GLY A 128 -12.51 6.78 6.73
N VAL A 129 -11.90 7.09 5.59
CA VAL A 129 -12.01 6.29 4.37
C VAL A 129 -10.64 5.80 3.92
N LEU A 130 -10.55 4.52 3.54
CA LEU A 130 -9.37 3.93 2.92
C LEU A 130 -9.59 3.81 1.41
N LEU A 131 -8.76 4.48 0.61
CA LEU A 131 -8.60 4.18 -0.82
C LEU A 131 -7.44 3.20 -0.96
N LEU A 132 -7.67 2.09 -1.65
CA LEU A 132 -6.72 0.99 -1.69
C LEU A 132 -6.54 0.44 -3.11
N SER A 133 -5.31 0.42 -3.57
CA SER A 133 -4.94 -0.17 -4.85
C SER A 133 -5.32 -1.64 -4.91
N THR A 134 -5.93 -2.05 -6.02
CA THR A 134 -6.15 -3.47 -6.34
C THR A 134 -4.84 -4.27 -6.39
N PHE A 135 -3.71 -3.61 -6.67
CA PHE A 135 -2.37 -4.22 -6.74
C PHE A 135 -1.63 -4.30 -5.40
N ALA A 136 -2.25 -3.87 -4.29
CA ALA A 136 -1.74 -4.11 -2.96
C ALA A 136 -2.36 -5.39 -2.39
N GLY A 137 -1.56 -6.33 -1.86
CA GLY A 137 -2.08 -7.58 -1.30
C GLY A 137 -3.15 -7.40 -0.21
N ALA A 138 -3.15 -6.26 0.48
CA ALA A 138 -4.17 -5.89 1.47
C ALA A 138 -5.59 -5.78 0.86
N SER A 139 -5.73 -5.52 -0.45
CA SER A 139 -7.01 -5.41 -1.14
C SER A 139 -7.82 -6.71 -1.12
N ARG A 140 -7.16 -7.84 -0.89
CA ARG A 140 -7.78 -9.16 -0.78
C ARG A 140 -8.45 -9.40 0.57
N GLU A 141 -8.11 -8.59 1.57
CA GLU A 141 -8.63 -8.68 2.93
C GLU A 141 -9.52 -7.48 3.27
N LEU A 142 -9.15 -6.28 2.84
CA LEU A 142 -9.84 -5.02 3.17
C LEU A 142 -10.89 -4.69 2.10
N LEU A 143 -11.91 -5.55 1.96
CA LEU A 143 -12.87 -5.51 0.85
C LEU A 143 -13.80 -4.28 0.86
N GLU A 144 -14.00 -3.65 2.01
CA GLU A 144 -14.86 -2.46 2.13
C GLU A 144 -14.14 -1.14 1.86
N ALA A 145 -12.82 -1.19 1.59
CA ALA A 145 -12.07 -0.05 1.10
C ALA A 145 -12.58 0.38 -0.29
N LEU A 146 -12.37 1.65 -0.65
CA LEU A 146 -12.57 2.08 -2.02
C LEU A 146 -11.43 1.53 -2.88
N ILE A 147 -11.69 0.41 -3.56
CA ILE A 147 -10.69 -0.25 -4.40
C ILE A 147 -10.49 0.55 -5.69
N VAL A 148 -9.23 0.90 -5.97
CA VAL A 148 -8.85 1.70 -7.13
C VAL A 148 -7.82 1.00 -8.01
N ASN A 149 -7.83 1.32 -9.30
CA ASN A 149 -6.71 1.06 -10.19
C ASN A 149 -5.82 2.31 -10.21
N PRO A 150 -4.61 2.30 -9.63
CA PRO A 150 -3.74 3.47 -9.57
C PRO A 150 -3.28 3.97 -10.93
N TYR A 151 -3.37 3.14 -11.98
CA TYR A 151 -3.07 3.55 -13.36
C TYR A 151 -4.23 4.32 -14.04
N ASP A 152 -5.39 4.40 -13.38
CA ASP A 152 -6.55 5.14 -13.83
C ASP A 152 -6.77 6.36 -12.92
N THR A 153 -6.17 7.49 -13.34
CA THR A 153 -6.22 8.75 -12.61
C THR A 153 -7.66 9.25 -12.45
N ALA A 154 -8.49 9.13 -13.49
CA ALA A 154 -9.88 9.59 -13.46
C ALA A 154 -10.71 8.77 -12.48
N MET A 155 -10.59 7.43 -12.51
CA MET A 155 -11.23 6.55 -11.54
C MET A 155 -10.76 6.86 -10.11
N THR A 156 -9.47 7.04 -9.90
CA THR A 156 -8.92 7.34 -8.57
C THR A 156 -9.41 8.68 -8.05
N SER A 157 -9.54 9.69 -8.93
CA SER A 157 -10.16 10.98 -8.60
C SER A 157 -11.64 10.85 -8.23
N GLU A 158 -12.42 10.02 -8.94
CA GLU A 158 -13.82 9.76 -8.58
C GLU A 158 -13.94 9.07 -7.21
N ALA A 159 -13.09 8.07 -6.94
CA ALA A 159 -13.05 7.42 -5.64
C ALA A 159 -12.66 8.42 -4.53
N LEU A 160 -11.77 9.37 -4.83
CA LEU A 160 -11.41 10.43 -3.89
C LEU A 160 -12.59 11.37 -3.62
N LEU A 161 -13.35 11.75 -4.65
CA LEU A 161 -14.59 12.52 -4.49
C LEU A 161 -15.63 11.76 -3.66
N GLN A 162 -15.81 10.47 -3.93
CA GLN A 162 -16.69 9.60 -3.14
C GLN A 162 -16.27 9.59 -1.67
N ALA A 163 -14.98 9.44 -1.38
CA ALA A 163 -14.46 9.47 -0.01
C ALA A 163 -14.70 10.82 0.69
N LEU A 164 -14.49 11.94 -0.02
CA LEU A 164 -14.70 13.29 0.50
C LEU A 164 -16.17 13.59 0.84
N THR A 165 -17.10 12.93 0.15
CA THR A 165 -18.55 13.10 0.32
C THR A 165 -19.20 11.98 1.13
N MET A 166 -18.42 11.00 1.60
CA MET A 166 -18.91 9.84 2.33
C MET A 166 -19.46 10.23 3.71
N THR A 167 -20.68 9.81 4.01
CA THR A 167 -21.34 10.09 5.30
C THR A 167 -20.66 9.35 6.46
N PRO A 168 -20.70 9.89 7.69
CA PRO A 168 -20.17 9.22 8.88
C PRO A 168 -20.73 7.80 9.09
N GLU A 169 -22.00 7.58 8.71
CA GLU A 169 -22.68 6.29 8.76
C GLU A 169 -22.05 5.29 7.77
N GLU A 170 -21.88 5.68 6.50
CA GLU A 170 -21.24 4.82 5.49
C GLU A 170 -19.78 4.53 5.85
N GLN A 171 -19.05 5.52 6.37
CA GLN A 171 -17.67 5.33 6.85
C GLN A 171 -17.61 4.23 7.92
N ARG A 172 -18.57 4.24 8.86
CA ARG A 172 -18.67 3.24 9.93
C ARG A 172 -18.99 1.85 9.41
N GLU A 173 -19.94 1.76 8.49
CA GLU A 173 -20.35 0.50 7.84
C GLU A 173 -19.16 -0.17 7.13
N ARG A 174 -18.29 0.62 6.50
CA ARG A 174 -17.07 0.12 5.85
C ARG A 174 -15.93 -0.17 6.84
N MET A 175 -15.68 0.71 7.80
CA MET A 175 -14.53 0.64 8.68
C MET A 175 -14.62 -0.53 9.67
N ARG A 176 -15.82 -0.80 10.22
CA ARG A 176 -16.02 -1.86 11.21
C ARG A 176 -15.57 -3.26 10.73
N PRO A 177 -16.08 -3.81 9.60
CA PRO A 177 -15.65 -5.13 9.14
C PRO A 177 -14.16 -5.17 8.76
N MET A 178 -13.59 -4.07 8.23
CA MET A 178 -12.14 -4.00 7.99
C MET A 178 -11.33 -4.10 9.29
N ARG A 179 -11.78 -3.45 10.36
CA ARG A 179 -11.14 -3.55 11.68
C ARG A 179 -11.22 -4.95 12.26
N GLU A 180 -12.36 -5.61 12.12
CA GLU A 180 -12.53 -7.02 12.54
C GLU A 180 -11.57 -7.92 11.76
N MET A 181 -11.48 -7.74 10.44
CA MET A 181 -10.54 -8.47 9.59
C MET A 181 -9.09 -8.29 10.06
N VAL A 182 -8.65 -7.05 10.32
CA VAL A 182 -7.28 -6.76 10.78
C VAL A 182 -7.01 -7.35 12.16
N ARG A 183 -7.98 -7.27 13.09
CA ARG A 183 -7.87 -7.83 14.44
C ARG A 183 -7.72 -9.35 14.40
N ASP A 184 -8.53 -10.01 13.57
CA ASP A 184 -8.63 -11.47 13.52
C ASP A 184 -7.49 -12.10 12.70
N ASN A 185 -6.92 -11.36 11.74
CA ASN A 185 -5.77 -11.75 10.91
C ASN A 185 -4.49 -10.98 11.26
N ASN A 186 -4.15 -10.97 12.55
CA ASN A 186 -2.95 -10.32 13.06
C ASN A 186 -1.65 -11.12 12.82
N VAL A 187 -0.52 -10.49 13.17
CA VAL A 187 0.83 -11.05 12.98
C VAL A 187 1.04 -12.40 13.70
N TYR A 188 0.42 -12.61 14.86
CA TYR A 188 0.55 -13.87 15.60
C TYR A 188 -0.15 -15.01 14.87
N ARG A 189 -1.34 -14.76 14.32
CA ARG A 189 -2.06 -15.74 13.51
C ARG A 189 -1.31 -16.09 12.23
N TRP A 190 -0.74 -15.09 11.56
CA TRP A 190 0.10 -15.31 10.38
C TRP A 190 1.32 -16.19 10.72
N ALA A 191 2.07 -15.83 11.76
CA ALA A 191 3.25 -16.59 12.17
C ALA A 191 2.89 -18.02 12.60
N GLY A 192 1.81 -18.20 13.37
CA GLY A 192 1.31 -19.51 13.77
C GLY A 192 0.91 -20.37 12.58
N SER A 193 0.21 -19.80 11.60
CA SER A 193 -0.20 -20.53 10.39
C SER A 193 1.01 -20.97 9.57
N MET A 194 1.98 -20.08 9.36
CA MET A 194 3.22 -20.39 8.64
C MET A 194 4.00 -21.53 9.31
N LEU A 195 4.14 -21.50 10.65
CA LEU A 195 4.82 -22.54 11.41
C LEU A 195 4.08 -23.88 11.36
N LEU A 196 2.74 -23.86 11.44
CA LEU A 196 1.91 -25.06 11.32
C LEU A 196 2.05 -25.70 9.94
N ASP A 197 2.06 -24.90 8.88
CA ASP A 197 2.24 -25.39 7.51
C ASP A 197 3.64 -25.97 7.30
N ALA A 198 4.68 -25.31 7.82
CA ALA A 198 6.04 -25.85 7.81
C ALA A 198 6.14 -27.20 8.57
N ALA A 199 5.49 -27.30 9.73
CA ALA A 199 5.45 -28.53 10.52
C ALA A 199 4.69 -29.67 9.79
N ARG A 200 3.60 -29.35 9.09
CA ARG A 200 2.85 -30.31 8.26
C ARG A 200 3.70 -30.84 7.11
N LEU A 201 4.42 -29.95 6.40
CA LEU A 201 5.31 -30.34 5.31
C LEU A 201 6.43 -31.26 5.78
N ARG A 202 7.02 -30.98 6.95
CA ARG A 202 8.04 -31.85 7.56
C ARG A 202 7.46 -33.24 7.90
N LYS A 203 6.31 -33.31 8.57
CA LYS A 203 5.66 -34.59 8.90
C LYS A 203 5.35 -35.41 7.66
N ARG A 204 4.92 -34.78 6.56
CA ARG A 204 4.69 -35.46 5.28
C ARG A 204 5.99 -36.02 4.69
N GLY A 205 7.08 -35.24 4.71
CA GLY A 205 8.39 -35.72 4.27
C GLY A 205 8.95 -36.88 5.12
N ASP A 206 8.70 -36.87 6.43
CA ASP A 206 9.07 -37.97 7.32
C ASP A 206 8.21 -39.22 7.06
N LEU A 207 6.90 -39.04 6.82
CA LEU A 207 6.01 -40.13 6.39
C LEU A 207 6.43 -40.71 5.04
N ASP A 208 6.69 -39.89 4.02
CA ASP A 208 7.12 -40.35 2.69
C ASP A 208 8.47 -41.11 2.75
N ARG A 209 9.34 -40.78 3.73
CA ARG A 209 10.57 -41.52 4.02
C ARG A 209 10.32 -42.87 4.70
N VAL A 210 9.35 -42.91 5.62
CA VAL A 210 8.98 -44.13 6.37
C VAL A 210 8.14 -45.08 5.52
N THR A 211 7.23 -44.55 4.71
CA THR A 211 6.41 -45.30 3.75
C THR A 211 7.10 -45.48 2.41
N GLY A 212 8.43 -45.33 2.37
CA GLY A 212 9.21 -45.46 1.15
C GLY A 212 8.72 -46.62 0.32
N ASN A 213 8.34 -46.33 -0.94
CA ASN A 213 8.29 -47.31 -2.01
C ASN A 213 9.48 -48.27 -1.83
N GLY A 214 9.18 -49.50 -1.42
CA GLY A 214 10.02 -50.63 -1.77
C GLY A 214 10.18 -50.57 -3.29
N GLU A 215 11.44 -50.53 -3.72
CA GLU A 215 11.88 -50.60 -5.12
C GLU A 215 11.38 -49.48 -6.05
N ARG A 216 12.25 -48.49 -6.33
CA ARG A 216 12.21 -47.80 -7.62
C ARG A 216 12.90 -48.72 -8.64
N PRO A 217 12.24 -49.18 -9.73
CA PRO A 217 12.96 -49.80 -10.82
C PRO A 217 13.92 -48.77 -11.41
N SER A 218 15.14 -49.19 -11.71
CA SER A 218 16.19 -48.39 -12.31
C SER A 218 15.77 -47.91 -13.71
N ASN A 219 15.12 -46.76 -13.81
CA ASN A 219 14.95 -46.07 -15.09
C ASN A 219 16.16 -45.19 -15.35
N ASN A 220 17.12 -45.80 -16.03
CA ASN A 220 18.43 -45.30 -16.39
C ASN A 220 18.39 -44.22 -17.50
N ASN A 221 17.44 -43.27 -17.48
CA ASN A 221 17.23 -42.34 -18.61
C ASN A 221 16.78 -40.92 -18.22
N VAL A 222 17.29 -40.35 -17.13
CA VAL A 222 17.13 -38.90 -16.89
C VAL A 222 18.50 -38.29 -16.62
N ILE A 223 19.09 -37.70 -17.66
CA ILE A 223 20.29 -36.88 -17.55
C ILE A 223 19.92 -35.61 -16.78
N SER A 224 20.51 -35.43 -15.61
CA SER A 224 20.44 -34.20 -14.81
C SER A 224 21.06 -33.04 -15.61
N MET A 225 20.30 -31.97 -15.79
CA MET A 225 20.68 -30.78 -16.56
C MET A 225 21.78 -29.91 -15.89
N PHE A 226 22.45 -30.43 -14.85
CA PHE A 226 23.46 -29.69 -14.06
C PHE A 226 24.93 -30.10 -14.31
N GLU A 227 25.21 -31.00 -15.26
CA GLU A 227 26.60 -31.41 -15.59
C GLU A 227 27.13 -30.83 -16.92
N ARG A 228 26.65 -29.66 -17.35
CA ARG A 228 27.19 -28.94 -18.53
C ARG A 228 28.04 -27.73 -18.14
N THR A 229 29.06 -27.91 -17.29
CA THR A 229 30.15 -26.92 -17.23
C THR A 229 31.44 -27.50 -16.66
N ARG A 230 32.15 -28.31 -17.46
CA ARG A 230 33.62 -28.48 -17.39
C ARG A 230 34.08 -29.41 -18.50
N LYS A 231 34.34 -28.85 -19.68
CA LYS A 231 35.38 -29.26 -20.64
C LYS A 231 35.27 -28.38 -21.89
N ALA A 232 35.89 -27.23 -21.82
CA ALA A 232 36.27 -26.42 -22.98
C ALA A 232 37.58 -25.71 -22.65
N VAL A 233 38.65 -26.49 -22.43
CA VAL A 233 40.05 -26.08 -22.65
C VAL A 233 40.82 -27.35 -23.02
N SER A 234 41.02 -27.54 -24.33
CA SER A 234 42.07 -28.32 -24.98
C SER A 234 42.13 -27.90 -26.43
#